data_AF-A0A383E431-F1
#
_entry.id   AF-A0A383E431-F1
#
_cell.length_a   1.000
_cell.length_b   1.000
_cell.length_c   1.000
_cell.angle_alpha   90.00
_cell.angle_beta   90.00
_cell.angle_gamma   90.00
#
_symmetry.space_group_name_H-M   'P 1'
#
loop_
_entity.id
_entity.type
_entity.pdbx_description
1 polymer ?
#
loop_
_entity_poly.entity_id
_entity_poly.type
_entity_poly.pdbx_seq_one_letter_code
_entity_poly.pdbx_strand_id
1 'polypeptide(L)'
;MNLDTVEKMLILADKQANFNPESYWILSSFDGEELDYSDNKEDFTRTFKELSVKWIGREAVIQWLVSNQILFEVISHDFLPEEREALGEVFEETKSVLKPNL
;
A
#
# COMPACT_ATOMS: atom_id res chain seq x y z
N MET A 1 20.26 6.02 2.01
CA MET A 1 19.71 4.64 2.12
C MET A 1 19.25 4.23 0.73
N ASN A 2 19.62 3.05 0.23
CA ASN A 2 19.14 2.58 -1.09
C ASN A 2 17.67 2.13 -0.94
N LEU A 3 16.80 2.47 -1.90
CA LEU A 3 15.39 2.05 -1.96
C LEU A 3 15.24 0.52 -1.87
N ASP A 4 16.15 -0.26 -2.45
CA ASP A 4 16.16 -1.73 -2.32
C ASP A 4 16.35 -2.20 -0.87
N THR A 5 17.08 -1.40 -0.07
CA THR A 5 17.28 -1.71 1.34
C THR A 5 16.00 -1.42 2.13
N VAL A 6 15.31 -0.33 1.81
CA VAL A 6 14.01 0.00 2.43
C VAL A 6 13.00 -1.10 2.16
N GLU A 7 12.86 -1.52 0.90
CA GLU A 7 11.98 -2.63 0.50
C GLU A 7 12.30 -3.91 1.26
N LYS A 8 13.58 -4.34 1.29
CA LYS A 8 13.98 -5.55 2.01
C LYS A 8 13.67 -5.47 3.50
N MET A 9 13.92 -4.32 4.13
CA MET A 9 13.61 -4.14 5.55
C MET A 9 12.11 -4.19 5.82
N LEU A 10 11.29 -3.61 4.94
CA LEU A 10 9.85 -3.67 5.07
C LEU A 10 9.30 -5.09 4.85
N ILE A 11 9.83 -5.85 3.89
CA ILE A 11 9.49 -7.27 3.68
C ILE A 11 9.87 -8.12 4.91
N LEU A 12 10.98 -7.81 5.58
CA LEU A 12 11.36 -8.50 6.81
C LEU A 12 10.41 -8.15 7.97
N ALA A 13 9.99 -6.89 8.09
CA ALA A 13 9.01 -6.47 9.09
C ALA A 13 7.64 -7.15 8.86
N ASP A 14 7.21 -7.25 7.61
CA ASP A 14 6.01 -7.98 7.19
C ASP A 14 6.08 -9.45 7.64
N LYS A 15 7.16 -10.16 7.29
CA LYS A 15 7.39 -11.56 7.71
C LYS A 15 7.46 -11.74 9.23
N GLN A 16 7.94 -10.75 9.96
CA GLN A 16 8.00 -10.80 11.42
C GLN A 16 6.61 -10.63 12.05
N ALA A 17 5.73 -9.84 11.44
CA ALA A 17 4.38 -9.60 11.93
C ALA A 17 3.38 -10.66 11.44
N ASN A 18 3.58 -11.21 10.25
CA ASN A 18 2.69 -12.16 9.61
C ASN A 18 3.35 -13.53 9.48
N PHE A 19 2.89 -14.48 10.30
CA PHE A 19 3.32 -15.88 10.23
C PHE A 19 2.56 -16.69 9.17
N ASN A 20 1.44 -16.16 8.66
CA ASN A 20 0.65 -16.79 7.60
C ASN A 20 1.11 -16.26 6.23
N PRO A 21 1.48 -17.14 5.28
CA PRO A 21 1.84 -16.76 3.92
C PRO A 21 0.77 -15.99 3.15
N GLU A 22 -0.51 -16.09 3.51
CA GLU A 22 -1.56 -15.34 2.83
C GLU A 22 -1.73 -13.91 3.39
N SER A 23 -1.15 -13.65 4.56
CA SER A 23 -1.31 -12.39 5.30
C SER A 23 -0.23 -11.36 5.03
N TYR A 24 0.66 -11.57 4.04
CA TYR A 24 1.66 -10.57 3.67
C TYR A 24 1.01 -9.24 3.30
N TRP A 25 1.63 -8.16 3.75
CA TRP A 25 1.21 -6.79 3.47
C TRP A 25 1.53 -6.37 2.04
N ILE A 26 2.73 -6.72 1.56
CA ILE A 26 3.23 -6.28 0.26
C ILE A 26 2.82 -7.26 -0.84
N LEU A 27 2.10 -6.76 -1.84
CA LEU A 27 1.64 -7.54 -3.00
C LEU A 27 2.66 -7.52 -4.15
N SER A 28 3.19 -6.33 -4.46
CA SER A 28 4.17 -6.14 -5.53
C SER A 28 5.02 -4.90 -5.30
N SER A 29 6.13 -4.84 -6.02
CA SER A 29 7.09 -3.74 -5.99
C SER A 29 7.53 -3.42 -7.41
N PHE A 30 7.72 -2.12 -7.69
CA PHE A 30 8.11 -1.62 -8.99
C PHE A 30 9.14 -0.49 -8.84
N ASP A 31 10.19 -0.52 -9.65
CA ASP A 31 11.19 0.54 -9.75
C ASP A 31 10.74 1.57 -10.79
N GLY A 32 10.71 2.85 -10.40
CA GLY A 32 10.31 3.94 -11.27
C GLY A 32 11.29 5.11 -11.27
N GLU A 33 11.22 5.93 -12.31
CA GLU A 33 11.96 7.18 -12.43
C GLU A 33 11.01 8.28 -12.86
N GLU A 34 11.07 9.42 -12.19
CA GLU A 34 10.31 10.63 -12.52
C GLU A 34 11.26 11.81 -12.76
N LEU A 35 10.85 12.77 -13.58
CA LEU A 35 11.58 14.02 -13.72
C LEU A 35 11.33 14.89 -12.49
N ASP A 36 12.40 15.31 -11.84
CA ASP A 36 12.33 16.18 -10.67
C ASP A 36 12.36 17.64 -11.13
N TYR A 37 11.18 18.26 -11.15
CA TYR A 37 11.02 19.67 -11.50
C TYR A 37 11.28 20.62 -10.33
N SER A 38 11.61 20.11 -9.13
CA SER A 38 11.70 20.94 -7.92
C SER A 38 12.94 21.85 -7.88
N ASP A 39 13.99 21.52 -8.64
CA ASP A 39 15.32 22.12 -8.43
C ASP A 39 15.83 23.01 -9.58
N ASN A 40 14.99 23.32 -10.59
CA ASN A 40 15.35 24.13 -11.78
C ASN A 40 16.63 23.67 -12.53
N LYS A 41 17.14 22.47 -12.22
CA LYS A 41 18.21 21.81 -12.94
C LYS A 41 17.53 21.00 -14.03
N GLU A 42 17.62 21.49 -15.26
CA GLU A 42 17.36 20.68 -16.44
C GLU A 42 18.17 19.37 -16.25
N ASP A 43 17.47 18.23 -16.26
CA ASP A 43 18.03 16.85 -16.22
C ASP A 43 18.15 16.12 -14.86
N PHE A 44 17.51 16.56 -13.77
CA PHE A 44 17.46 15.73 -12.54
C PHE A 44 16.32 14.70 -12.61
N THR A 45 16.65 13.40 -12.67
CA THR A 45 15.69 12.31 -12.48
C THR A 45 15.70 11.84 -11.03
N ARG A 46 14.52 11.67 -10.45
CA ARG A 46 14.33 11.08 -9.14
C ARG A 46 13.88 9.64 -9.32
N THR A 47 14.61 8.72 -8.69
CA THR A 47 14.21 7.32 -8.64
C THR A 47 13.27 7.09 -7.47
N PHE A 48 12.29 6.21 -7.65
CA PHE A 48 11.34 5.82 -6.61
C PHE A 48 11.07 4.32 -6.68
N LYS A 49 10.54 3.79 -5.57
CA LYS A 49 10.08 2.41 -5.47
C LYS A 49 8.62 2.41 -5.06
N GLU A 50 7.76 1.96 -5.96
CA GLU A 50 6.33 1.86 -5.75
C GLU A 50 5.99 0.50 -5.16
N LEU A 51 5.18 0.50 -4.10
CA LEU A 51 4.73 -0.72 -3.42
C LEU A 51 3.21 -0.82 -3.48
N SER A 52 2.71 -1.92 -4.03
CA SER A 52 1.29 -2.26 -3.92
C SER A 52 1.06 -2.99 -2.61
N VAL A 53 0.17 -2.47 -1.77
CA VAL A 53 -0.07 -2.96 -0.40
C VAL A 53 -1.50 -3.46 -0.28
N LYS A 54 -1.69 -4.69 0.22
CA LYS A 54 -3.02 -5.25 0.53
C LYS A 54 -3.69 -4.40 1.61
N TRP A 55 -5.03 -4.36 1.64
CA TRP A 55 -5.79 -3.59 2.63
C TRP A 55 -5.34 -3.87 4.07
N ILE A 56 -5.14 -5.15 4.40
CA ILE A 56 -4.74 -5.62 5.74
C ILE A 56 -3.38 -5.09 6.22
N GLY A 57 -2.53 -4.61 5.30
CA GLY A 57 -1.18 -4.13 5.59
C GLY A 57 -1.03 -2.62 5.56
N ARG A 58 -2.05 -1.85 5.13
CA ARG A 58 -1.93 -0.41 4.88
C ARG A 58 -1.46 0.37 6.11
N GLU A 59 -2.12 0.19 7.24
CA GLU A 59 -1.78 0.88 8.48
C GLU A 59 -0.37 0.50 8.96
N ALA A 60 -0.04 -0.78 8.94
CA ALA A 60 1.26 -1.28 9.38
C ALA A 60 2.41 -0.74 8.51
N VAL A 61 2.25 -0.72 7.18
CA VAL A 61 3.24 -0.18 6.25
C VAL A 61 3.42 1.32 6.45
N ILE A 62 2.34 2.10 6.53
CA ILE A 62 2.41 3.55 6.77
C ILE A 62 3.12 3.83 8.10
N GLN A 63 2.73 3.14 9.17
CA GLN A 63 3.33 3.32 10.48
C GLN A 63 4.82 2.98 10.47
N TRP A 64 5.21 1.93 9.74
CA TRP A 64 6.61 1.54 9.59
C TRP A 64 7.41 2.61 8.85
N LEU A 65 6.89 3.14 7.73
CA LEU A 65 7.56 4.19 6.95
C LEU A 65 7.74 5.47 7.78
N VAL A 66 6.69 5.90 8.49
CA VAL A 66 6.73 7.07 9.38
C VAL A 66 7.75 6.87 10.51
N SER A 67 7.73 5.70 11.16
CA SER A 67 8.63 5.40 12.28
C SER A 67 10.10 5.36 11.88
N ASN A 68 10.38 4.99 10.62
CA ASN A 68 11.73 4.94 10.05
C ASN A 68 12.10 6.22 9.28
N GLN A 69 11.26 7.27 9.34
CA GLN A 69 11.49 8.57 8.67
C GLN A 69 11.73 8.44 7.15
N ILE A 70 11.05 7.49 6.52
CA ILE A 70 11.10 7.29 5.07
C ILE A 70 10.08 8.22 4.41
N LEU A 71 10.52 9.00 3.42
CA LEU A 71 9.62 9.82 2.60
C LEU A 71 8.82 8.91 1.66
N PHE A 72 7.50 9.08 1.64
CA PHE A 72 6.59 8.35 0.78
C PHE A 72 5.40 9.20 0.36
N GLU A 73 4.70 8.76 -0.68
CA GLU A 73 3.44 9.32 -1.15
C GLU A 73 2.43 8.20 -1.40
N VAL A 74 1.15 8.49 -1.21
CA VAL A 74 0.06 7.57 -1.57
C VAL A 74 -0.47 7.98 -2.95
N ILE A 75 -0.08 7.22 -3.97
CA ILE A 75 -0.33 7.57 -5.38
C ILE A 75 -1.72 7.13 -5.86
N SER A 76 -2.21 6.00 -5.34
CA SER A 76 -3.54 5.48 -5.68
C SER A 76 -4.12 4.63 -4.54
N HIS A 77 -5.44 4.42 -4.59
CA HIS A 77 -6.10 3.41 -3.77
C HIS A 77 -7.06 2.62 -4.65
N ASP A 78 -6.90 1.30 -4.66
CA ASP A 78 -7.90 0.38 -5.21
C ASP A 78 -8.07 -0.82 -4.27
N PHE A 79 -9.21 -1.49 -4.36
CA PHE A 79 -9.50 -2.74 -3.68
C PHE A 79 -9.23 -3.91 -4.62
N LEU A 80 -8.56 -4.94 -4.10
CA LEU A 80 -8.41 -6.20 -4.81
C LEU A 80 -9.77 -6.86 -5.06
N PRO A 81 -9.91 -7.72 -6.09
CA PRO A 81 -11.17 -8.39 -6.38
C PRO A 81 -11.77 -9.12 -5.16
N GLU A 82 -10.94 -9.78 -4.35
CA GLU A 82 -11.38 -10.50 -3.16
C GLU A 82 -11.83 -9.54 -2.04
N GLU A 83 -11.16 -8.39 -1.92
CA GLU A 83 -11.54 -7.33 -0.98
C GLU A 83 -12.88 -6.69 -1.41
N ARG A 84 -13.09 -6.51 -2.72
CA ARG A 84 -14.36 -6.02 -3.28
C ARG A 84 -15.50 -7.01 -3.07
N GLU A 85 -15.25 -8.32 -3.21
CA GLU A 85 -16.24 -9.36 -2.93
C GLU A 85 -16.68 -9.32 -1.46
N ALA A 86 -15.72 -9.26 -0.53
CA ALA A 86 -16.00 -9.11 0.90
C ALA A 86 -16.80 -7.83 1.22
N LEU A 87 -16.51 -6.72 0.52
CA LEU A 87 -17.29 -5.48 0.66
C LEU A 87 -18.68 -5.56 0.00
N GLY A 88 -18.81 -6.31 -1.09
CA GLY A 88 -20.08 -6.50 -1.80
C GLY A 88 -21.14 -7.19 -0.94
N GLU A 89 -20.74 -8.15 -0.11
CA GLU A 89 -21.61 -8.76 0.90
C GLU A 89 -22.14 -7.71 1.90
N VAL A 90 -21.30 -6.77 2.33
CA VAL A 90 -21.67 -5.69 3.27
C VAL A 90 -22.67 -4.70 2.66
N PHE A 91 -22.59 -4.42 1.35
CA PHE A 91 -23.51 -3.52 0.66
C PHE A 91 -24.92 -4.11 0.46
N GLU A 92 -25.06 -5.42 0.31
CA GLU A 92 -26.38 -6.08 0.23
C GLU A 92 -27.00 -6.28 1.63
N GLU A 93 -26.20 -6.56 2.65
CA GLU A 93 -26.68 -6.57 4.05
C GLU A 93 -27.21 -5.20 4.48
N THR A 94 -26.49 -4.10 4.19
CA THR A 94 -26.95 -2.74 4.52
C THR A 94 -28.21 -2.32 3.77
N LYS A 95 -28.39 -2.71 2.50
CA LYS A 95 -29.67 -2.53 1.79
C LYS A 95 -30.82 -3.30 2.42
N SER A 96 -30.57 -4.51 2.93
CA SER A 96 -31.61 -5.33 3.57
C SER A 96 -32.09 -4.73 4.89
N VAL A 97 -31.19 -4.11 5.66
CA VAL A 97 -31.51 -3.38 6.91
C VAL A 97 -32.23 -2.04 6.62
N LEU A 98 -31.95 -1.42 5.48
CA LEU A 98 -32.56 -0.14 5.06
C LEU A 98 -33.90 -0.30 4.34
N LYS A 99 -34.39 -1.52 4.06
CA LYS A 99 -35.77 -1.72 3.64
C LYS A 99 -36.66 -1.57 4.89
N PRO A 100 -37.40 -0.46 5.06
CA PRO A 100 -38.41 -0.42 6.09
C PRO A 100 -39.44 -1.47 5.71
N ASN A 101 -39.92 -2.24 6.69
CA ASN A 101 -41.14 -3.04 6.53
C ASN A 101 -42.23 -2.11 5.99
N LEU A 102 -42.55 -2.24 4.70
CA LEU A 102 -43.64 -1.56 4.03
C LEU A 102 -44.79 -2.55 3.86
#